data_AF-A0A7V3ELT4-F1
#
_entry.id   AF-A0A7V3ELT4-F1
#
_cell.length_a   1.000
_cell.length_b   1.000
_cell.length_c   1.000
_cell.angle_alpha   90.00
_cell.angle_beta   90.00
_cell.angle_gamma   90.00
#
_symmetry.space_group_name_H-M   'P 1'
#
loop_
_entity.id
_entity.type
_entity.pdbx_description
1 polymer ?
#
loop_
_entity_poly.entity_id
_entity_poly.type
_entity_poly.pdbx_seq_one_letter_code
_entity_poly.pdbx_strand_id
1 'polypeptide(L)' 'MLLVELGEAAMRLEELVRIANEGRDVVLVKDEQPVAKLTRCSATGSPAKGQGLLSLLRNGFPEASPQGLRPAGSQES' A
#
# COMPACT_ATOMS: atom_id res chain seq x y z
N MET A 1 -8.60 -4.26 21.76
CA MET A 1 -9.01 -4.03 20.37
C MET A 1 -10.09 -2.96 20.38
N LEU A 2 -10.01 -1.99 19.48
CA LEU A 2 -11.02 -0.94 19.29
C LEU A 2 -11.69 -1.15 17.93
N LEU A 3 -13.03 -1.03 17.87
CA LEU A 3 -13.82 -1.06 16.65
C LEU A 3 -14.30 0.36 16.37
N VAL A 4 -14.13 0.86 15.15
CA VAL A 4 -14.51 2.24 14.77
C VAL A 4 -15.16 2.22 13.39
N GLU A 5 -16.29 2.92 13.24
CA GLU A 5 -16.95 3.06 11.94
C GLU A 5 -16.08 3.91 10.98
N LEU A 6 -16.07 3.58 9.70
CA LEU A 6 -15.18 4.18 8.71
C LEU A 6 -15.38 5.71 8.53
N GLY A 7 -16.61 6.20 8.59
CA GLY A 7 -16.94 7.62 8.59
C GLY A 7 -16.49 8.34 9.87
N GLU A 8 -16.67 7.71 11.04
CA GLU A 8 -16.11 8.24 12.30
C GLU A 8 -14.57 8.30 12.26
N ALA A 9 -13.93 7.25 11.72
CA ALA A 9 -12.49 7.16 11.62
C ALA A 9 -11.88 8.24 10.72
N ALA A 10 -12.59 8.68 9.67
CA ALA A 10 -12.18 9.80 8.83
C ALA A 10 -12.10 11.13 9.61
N MET A 11 -12.96 11.31 10.63
CA MET A 11 -12.98 12.51 11.48
C MET A 11 -11.93 12.49 12.60
N ARG A 12 -11.45 11.30 13.00
CA ARG A 12 -10.59 11.08 14.19
C ARG A 12 -9.22 10.46 13.88
N LEU A 13 -8.77 10.51 12.62
CA LEU A 13 -7.61 9.75 12.14
C LEU A 13 -6.35 9.92 12.99
N GLU A 14 -6.00 11.15 13.41
CA GLU A 14 -4.82 11.39 14.27
C GLU A 14 -4.89 10.66 15.61
N GLU A 15 -6.07 10.64 16.24
CA GLU A 15 -6.30 9.98 17.52
C GLU A 15 -6.15 8.46 17.37
N LEU A 16 -6.73 7.90 16.31
CA LEU A 16 -6.63 6.47 16.00
C LEU A 16 -5.19 6.05 15.70
N VAL A 17 -4.40 6.89 15.03
CA VAL A 17 -2.96 6.66 14.81
C VAL A 17 -2.17 6.67 16.12
N ARG A 18 -2.50 7.57 17.07
CA ARG A 18 -1.88 7.55 18.42
C ARG A 18 -2.22 6.25 19.17
N ILE A 19 -3.50 5.86 19.20
CA ILE A 19 -3.96 4.61 19.83
C ILE A 19 -3.26 3.39 19.21
N ALA A 20 -3.10 3.36 17.88
CA ALA A 20 -2.37 2.29 17.20
C ALA A 20 -0.89 2.25 17.59
N ASN A 21 -0.22 3.41 17.70
CA ASN A 21 1.17 3.53 18.11
C ASN A 21 1.43 3.17 19.59
N GLU A 22 0.44 3.39 20.47
CA GLU A 22 0.44 2.86 21.85
C GLU A 22 0.38 1.32 21.90
N GLY A 23 0.18 0.65 20.77
CA GLY A 23 0.11 -0.81 20.66
C GLY A 23 -1.30 -1.38 20.78
N ARG A 24 -2.35 -0.54 20.71
CA ARG A 24 -3.74 -1.00 20.66
C ARG A 24 -4.20 -1.18 19.21
N ASP A 25 -4.55 -2.41 18.86
CA ASP A 25 -5.18 -2.71 17.56
C ASP A 25 -6.51 -1.95 17.38
N VAL A 26 -6.60 -1.17 16.31
CA VAL A 26 -7.82 -0.48 15.86
C VAL A 26 -8.32 -1.16 14.58
N VAL A 27 -9.59 -1.54 14.55
CA VAL A 27 -10.26 -2.18 13.41
C VAL A 27 -11.30 -1.21 12.88
N LEU A 28 -11.20 -0.89 11.60
CA LEU A 28 -12.18 -0.08 10.89
C LEU A 28 -13.29 -0.99 10.38
N VAL A 29 -14.54 -0.64 10.71
CA VAL A 29 -15.75 -1.35 10.26
C VAL A 29 -16.57 -0.46 9.32
N LYS A 30 -17.26 -1.09 8.37
CA LYS A 30 -18.25 -0.46 7.50
C LYS A 30 -19.41 -1.45 7.35
N ASP A 31 -20.64 -0.99 7.50
CA ASP A 31 -21.83 -1.86 7.42
C ASP A 31 -21.68 -3.11 8.32
N GLU A 32 -21.25 -2.87 9.58
CA GLU A 32 -20.94 -3.85 10.64
C GLU A 32 -19.80 -4.85 10.34
N GLN A 33 -19.21 -4.80 9.14
CA GLN A 33 -18.15 -5.71 8.71
C GLN A 33 -16.75 -5.07 8.85
N PRO A 34 -15.74 -5.81 9.31
CA PRO A 34 -14.36 -5.32 9.38
C PRO A 34 -13.76 -5.16 7.97
N VAL A 35 -13.37 -3.94 7.62
CA VAL A 35 -12.81 -3.59 6.30
C VAL A 35 -11.31 -3.31 6.32
N ALA A 36 -10.76 -2.85 7.46
CA ALA A 36 -9.33 -2.60 7.60
C ALA A 36 -8.86 -2.72 9.06
N LYS A 37 -7.54 -2.85 9.25
CA LYS A 37 -6.90 -2.84 10.57
C LYS A 37 -5.74 -1.84 10.57
N LEU A 38 -5.72 -0.95 11.55
CA LEU A 38 -4.62 -0.04 11.83
C LEU A 38 -3.78 -0.62 12.98
N THR A 39 -2.48 -0.75 12.74
CA THR A 39 -1.49 -1.34 13.65
C THR A 39 -0.25 -0.45 13.71
N ARG A 40 0.48 -0.44 14.84
CA ARG A 40 1.79 0.21 14.92
C ARG A 40 2.74 -0.22 13.79
N CYS A 41 3.40 0.74 13.15
CA CYS A 41 4.52 0.46 12.26
C CYS A 41 5.80 0.30 13.07
N SER A 42 6.22 -0.93 13.40
CA SER A 42 7.55 -1.16 13.96
C SER A 42 8.59 -1.10 12.84
N ALA A 43 9.56 -0.17 12.92
CA ALA A 43 10.67 -0.07 11.97
C ALA A 43 11.59 -1.32 11.94
N THR A 44 11.42 -2.25 12.89
CA THR A 44 12.12 -3.53 12.99
C THR A 44 11.23 -4.69 12.54
N GLY A 45 10.97 -4.77 11.24
CA GLY A 45 10.20 -5.87 10.64
C GLY A 45 10.53 -6.02 9.16
N SER A 46 11.41 -6.96 8.82
CA SER A 46 11.77 -7.26 7.43
C SER A 46 10.54 -7.57 6.57
N PRO A 47 10.51 -7.20 5.27
CA PRO A 47 9.35 -7.35 4.40
C PRO A 47 9.09 -8.81 3.99
N ALA A 48 8.61 -9.61 4.94
CA ALA A 48 8.04 -10.93 4.66
C ALA A 48 6.72 -10.75 3.90
N LYS A 49 6.75 -10.98 2.57
CA LYS A 49 5.67 -10.74 1.60
C LYS A 49 5.34 -9.26 1.33
N GLY A 50 6.37 -8.49 1.02
CA GLY A 50 6.23 -7.16 0.40
C GLY A 50 7.45 -6.82 -0.45
N GLN A 51 7.61 -7.47 -1.61
CA GLN A 51 8.74 -7.16 -2.50
C GLN A 51 8.66 -5.72 -3.00
N GLY A 52 9.54 -4.86 -2.47
CA GLY A 52 10.32 -4.00 -3.34
C GLY A 52 9.75 -2.64 -3.74
N LEU A 53 9.06 -1.90 -2.87
CA LEU A 53 8.88 -0.45 -3.12
C LEU A 53 10.24 0.26 -3.29
N LEU A 54 11.25 -0.13 -2.49
CA LEU A 54 12.64 0.31 -2.68
C LEU A 54 13.36 -0.37 -3.87
N SER A 55 12.85 -1.50 -4.38
CA SER A 55 13.36 -2.14 -5.60
C SER A 55 12.89 -1.43 -6.87
N LEU A 56 11.70 -0.82 -6.85
CA LEU A 56 11.17 0.04 -7.92
C LEU A 56 11.94 1.36 -8.05
N LEU A 57 12.55 1.85 -6.96
CA LEU A 57 13.39 3.06 -7.00
C LEU A 57 14.83 2.77 -7.46
N ARG A 58 15.28 1.50 -7.42
CA ARG A 58 16.65 1.10 -7.82
C ARG A 58 16.73 0.47 -9.22
N ASN A 59 15.62 -0.07 -9.74
CA ASN A 59 15.52 -0.52 -11.12
C ASN A 59 14.61 0.46 -11.85
N GLY A 60 15.16 1.21 -12.80
CA GLY A 60 14.56 2.42 -13.34
C GLY A 60 13.14 2.22 -13.89
N PHE A 61 12.39 3.33 -13.89
CA PHE A 61 11.08 3.47 -14.52
C PHE A 61 11.05 2.74 -15.88
N PRO A 62 10.20 1.72 -16.07
CA PRO A 62 9.91 1.24 -17.41
C PRO A 62 9.18 2.36 -18.14
N GLU A 63 9.85 2.96 -19.11
CA GLU A 63 9.27 3.91 -20.06
C GLU A 63 7.99 3.30 -20.64
N ALA A 64 6.86 4.00 -20.47
CA ALA A 64 5.56 3.49 -20.85
C ALA A 64 5.49 3.34 -22.36
N SER A 65 5.57 2.11 -22.86
CA SER A 65 5.59 1.82 -24.30
C SER A 65 4.29 2.26 -24.97
N PRO A 66 4.34 3.16 -25.99
CA PRO A 66 3.24 3.30 -26.91
C PRO A 66 3.38 2.27 -28.03
N GLN A 67 2.39 1.38 -28.12
CA GLN A 67 1.95 0.71 -29.34
C GLN A 67 2.95 -0.27 -30.01
N GLY A 68 2.69 -1.57 -29.84
CA GLY A 68 3.27 -2.59 -30.70
C GLY A 68 2.56 -2.68 -32.05
N LEU A 69 3.34 -2.71 -33.14
CA LEU A 69 2.99 -3.29 -34.45
C LEU A 69 4.29 -3.53 -35.23
N ARG A 70 4.71 -4.80 -35.36
CA ARG A 70 5.70 -5.29 -36.37
C ARG A 70 4.90 -5.87 -37.57
N PRO A 71 5.49 -6.26 -38.73
CA PRO A 71 6.90 -6.30 -39.18
C PRO A 71 7.08 -5.43 -40.48
N ALA A 72 8.00 -5.59 -41.45
CA ALA A 72 9.07 -6.57 -41.75
C ALA A 72 10.18 -5.94 -42.65
N GLY A 73 11.39 -6.51 -42.64
CA GLY A 73 12.49 -6.19 -43.59
C GLY A 73 13.18 -4.83 -43.35
N SER A 74 14.38 -4.56 -43.85
CA SER A 74 15.37 -5.41 -44.52
C SER A 74 16.79 -4.90 -44.23
N GLN A 75 17.77 -5.78 -44.47
CA GLN A 75 19.20 -5.51 -44.62
C GLN A 75 19.54 -4.49 -45.72
N GLU A 76 20.85 -4.16 -45.79
CA GLU A 76 21.58 -3.41 -46.83
C GLU A 76 21.38 -1.88 -46.82
N SER A 77 22.43 -1.06 -47.02
CA SER A 77 23.88 -1.33 -47.13
C SER A 77 24.69 -0.10 -46.68
#